data_AF-A0A6B9YS11-F1
#
_entry.id   AF-A0A6B9YS11-F1
#
_cell.length_a   1.000
_cell.length_b   1.000
_cell.length_c   1.000
_cell.angle_alpha   90.00
_cell.angle_beta   90.00
_cell.angle_gamma   90.00
#
_symmetry.space_group_name_H-M   'P 1'
#
loop_
_entity.id
_entity.type
_entity.pdbx_description
1 polymer ?
#
loop_
_entity_poly.entity_id
_entity_poly.type
_entity_poly.pdbx_seq_one_letter_code
_entity_poly.pdbx_strand_id
1 'polypeptide(L)'
;MPRQEVFFEQQIGDRRVEVLKTYDRSYAREVFNDIDTEARTALASALELEKNYEPADIPDPDGTEYDDFLWDELLEAAREDVRSDPNLYSFFVVSEAQAAKSQDLYISPDWPSAEAFAKNRIASAN
;
A
#
# COMPACT_ATOMS: atom_id res chain seq x y z
N MET A 1 -7.47 15.95 -12.70
CA MET A 1 -7.47 14.68 -11.96
C MET A 1 -6.03 14.32 -11.67
N PRO A 2 -5.68 13.88 -10.46
CA PRO A 2 -4.33 13.40 -10.16
C PRO A 2 -3.97 12.26 -11.12
N ARG A 3 -2.72 12.21 -11.57
CA ARG A 3 -2.25 11.20 -12.54
C ARG A 3 -2.24 9.83 -11.86
N GLN A 4 -3.01 8.89 -12.40
CA GLN A 4 -2.92 7.47 -12.06
C GLN A 4 -2.23 6.74 -13.21
N GLU A 5 -1.21 5.95 -12.90
CA GLU A 5 -0.47 5.14 -13.87
C GLU A 5 -0.52 3.68 -13.42
N VAL A 6 -0.80 2.76 -14.36
CA VAL A 6 -0.87 1.32 -14.09
C VAL A 6 0.53 0.73 -14.19
N PHE A 7 1.03 0.16 -13.10
CA PHE A 7 2.38 -0.44 -13.03
C PHE A 7 2.36 -1.96 -13.16
N PHE A 8 1.21 -2.58 -12.87
CA PHE A 8 0.97 -4.01 -13.02
C PHE A 8 -0.52 -4.23 -13.27
N GLU A 9 -0.84 -5.17 -14.14
CA GLU A 9 -2.22 -5.59 -14.39
C GLU A 9 -2.21 -7.07 -14.75
N GLN A 10 -3.07 -7.85 -14.09
CA GLN A 10 -3.28 -9.24 -14.45
C GLN A 10 -4.76 -9.61 -14.30
N GLN A 11 -5.29 -10.29 -15.32
CA GLN A 11 -6.65 -10.79 -15.34
C GLN A 11 -6.67 -12.32 -15.21
N ILE A 12 -7.54 -12.84 -14.33
CA ILE A 12 -7.75 -14.25 -14.05
C ILE A 12 -9.25 -14.52 -14.03
N GLY A 13 -9.77 -15.10 -15.10
CA GLY A 13 -11.21 -15.27 -15.29
C GLY A 13 -11.94 -13.92 -15.28
N ASP A 14 -12.84 -13.74 -14.31
CA ASP A 14 -13.64 -12.52 -14.09
C ASP A 14 -13.00 -11.52 -13.11
N ARG A 15 -11.83 -11.87 -12.54
CA ARG A 15 -11.06 -11.02 -11.62
C ARG A 15 -9.93 -10.31 -12.34
N ARG A 16 -9.74 -9.04 -12.04
CA ARG A 16 -8.62 -8.21 -12.48
C ARG A 16 -7.94 -7.63 -11.26
N VAL A 17 -6.65 -7.90 -11.10
CA VAL A 17 -5.82 -7.31 -10.05
C VAL A 17 -4.85 -6.34 -10.71
N GLU A 18 -4.76 -5.14 -10.17
CA GLU A 18 -3.93 -4.06 -10.71
C GLU A 18 -3.15 -3.34 -9.63
N VAL A 19 -1.99 -2.78 -10.01
CA VAL A 19 -1.20 -1.87 -9.18
C VAL A 19 -1.23 -0.50 -9.82
N LEU A 20 -1.77 0.47 -9.08
CA LEU A 20 -1.93 1.86 -9.49
C LEU A 20 -0.95 2.74 -8.72
N LYS A 21 -0.13 3.53 -9.42
CA LYS A 21 0.59 4.63 -8.80
C LYS A 21 -0.33 5.84 -8.67
N THR A 22 -0.39 6.43 -7.48
CA THR A 22 -1.14 7.65 -7.20
C THR A 22 -0.29 8.67 -6.44
N TYR A 23 -0.55 9.95 -6.69
CA TYR A 23 0.00 11.09 -5.95
C TYR A 23 -1.06 11.75 -5.05
N ASP A 24 -2.29 11.20 -5.03
CA ASP A 24 -3.37 11.71 -4.20
C ASP A 24 -3.26 11.13 -2.78
N ARG A 25 -2.75 11.96 -1.86
CA ARG A 25 -2.59 11.59 -0.45
C ARG A 25 -3.92 11.33 0.26
N SER A 26 -5.00 12.00 -0.15
CA SER A 26 -6.31 11.80 0.50
C SER A 26 -6.85 10.42 0.13
N TYR A 27 -6.78 10.08 -1.15
CA TYR A 27 -7.12 8.74 -1.62
C TYR A 27 -6.23 7.67 -0.99
N ALA A 28 -4.91 7.90 -0.91
CA ALA A 28 -3.99 6.98 -0.22
C ALA A 28 -4.37 6.75 1.25
N ARG A 29 -4.80 7.81 1.96
CA ARG A 29 -5.26 7.69 3.35
C ARG A 29 -6.58 6.93 3.47
N GLU A 30 -7.51 7.15 2.54
CA GLU A 30 -8.77 6.39 2.47
C GLU A 30 -8.47 4.89 2.29
N VAL A 31 -7.65 4.53 1.31
CA VAL A 31 -7.22 3.13 1.10
C VAL A 31 -6.58 2.56 2.36
N PHE A 32 -5.60 3.27 2.94
CA PHE A 32 -4.92 2.84 4.17
C PHE A 32 -5.90 2.53 5.30
N ASN A 33 -6.91 3.38 5.51
CA ASN A 33 -7.90 3.16 6.57
C ASN A 33 -8.76 1.92 6.34
N ASP A 34 -9.00 1.58 5.07
CA ASP A 34 -9.88 0.49 4.65
C ASP A 34 -9.16 -0.86 4.50
N ILE A 35 -7.82 -0.91 4.54
CA ILE A 35 -7.07 -2.17 4.42
C ILE A 35 -7.28 -3.08 5.64
N ASP A 36 -7.33 -4.39 5.38
CA ASP A 36 -7.50 -5.41 6.40
C ASP A 36 -6.21 -5.75 7.16
N THR A 37 -6.30 -6.66 8.13
CA THR A 37 -5.16 -7.07 8.97
C THR A 37 -4.04 -7.72 8.15
N GLU A 38 -4.35 -8.51 7.11
CA GLU A 38 -3.33 -9.14 6.26
C GLU A 38 -2.54 -8.08 5.51
N ALA A 39 -3.24 -7.11 4.92
CA ALA A 39 -2.66 -5.96 4.24
C ALA A 39 -1.83 -5.07 5.20
N ARG A 40 -2.27 -4.86 6.45
CA ARG A 40 -1.49 -4.14 7.47
C ARG A 40 -0.19 -4.85 7.80
N THR A 41 -0.22 -6.17 7.99
CA THR A 41 0.99 -6.97 8.25
C THR A 41 1.95 -6.93 7.06
N ALA A 42 1.42 -7.01 5.84
CA ALA A 42 2.22 -6.88 4.62
C ALA A 42 2.89 -5.50 4.52
N LEU A 43 2.16 -4.43 4.85
CA LEU A 43 2.68 -3.05 4.84
C LEU A 43 3.80 -2.88 5.89
N ALA A 44 3.58 -3.33 7.11
CA ALA A 44 4.60 -3.30 8.17
C ALA A 44 5.89 -4.03 7.76
N SER A 45 5.74 -5.17 7.08
CA SER A 45 6.87 -5.93 6.53
C SER A 45 7.59 -5.16 5.41
N ALA A 46 6.84 -4.52 4.50
CA ALA A 46 7.37 -3.72 3.40
C ALA A 46 8.13 -2.47 3.89
N LEU A 47 7.69 -1.87 4.99
CA LEU A 47 8.36 -0.75 5.66
C LEU A 47 9.57 -1.19 6.49
N GLU A 48 9.82 -2.50 6.57
CA GLU A 48 10.93 -3.10 7.30
C GLU A 48 11.01 -2.63 8.76
N LEU A 49 9.86 -2.44 9.44
CA LEU A 49 9.79 -1.85 10.78
C LEU A 49 10.70 -2.57 11.78
N GLU A 50 10.68 -3.90 11.79
CA GLU A 50 11.53 -4.74 12.67
C GLU A 50 13.03 -4.61 12.41
N LYS A 51 13.44 -4.10 11.23
CA LYS A 51 14.85 -3.83 10.92
C LYS A 51 15.25 -2.41 11.30
N ASN A 52 14.30 -1.48 11.21
CA ASN A 52 14.53 -0.05 11.38
C ASN A 52 14.35 0.42 12.84
N TYR A 53 13.58 -0.32 13.63
CA TYR A 53 13.23 0.02 15.00
C TYR A 53 13.49 -1.15 15.96
N GLU A 54 13.83 -0.82 17.19
CA GLU A 54 13.82 -1.82 18.26
C GLU A 54 12.37 -2.20 18.59
N PRO A 55 12.09 -3.45 19.01
CA PRO A 55 10.72 -3.88 19.31
C PRO A 55 10.00 -3.04 20.37
N ALA A 56 10.74 -2.35 21.25
CA ALA A 56 10.17 -1.47 22.26
C ALA A 56 9.72 -0.10 21.71
N ASP A 57 10.19 0.28 20.52
CA ASP A 57 9.87 1.53 19.84
C ASP A 57 8.74 1.35 18.81
N ILE A 58 8.35 0.11 18.50
CA ILE A 58 7.21 -0.22 17.65
C ILE A 58 5.96 -0.30 18.55
N PRO A 59 4.92 0.52 18.31
CA PRO A 59 3.67 0.41 19.05
C PRO A 59 3.02 -0.97 18.93
N ASP A 60 2.21 -1.34 19.94
CA ASP A 60 1.44 -2.58 19.90
C ASP A 60 0.51 -2.60 18.67
N PRO A 61 0.58 -3.62 17.78
CA PRO A 61 -0.27 -3.74 16.61
C PRO A 61 -1.78 -3.69 16.87
N ASP A 62 -2.22 -4.10 18.06
CA ASP A 62 -3.63 -4.03 18.49
C ASP A 62 -3.95 -2.71 19.24
N GLY A 63 -2.97 -1.82 19.38
CA GLY A 63 -3.06 -0.54 20.06
C GLY A 63 -3.57 0.60 19.18
N THR A 64 -4.06 1.68 19.80
CA THR A 64 -4.64 2.83 19.09
C THR A 64 -3.61 3.69 18.34
N GLU A 65 -2.33 3.54 18.65
CA GLU A 65 -1.24 4.37 18.09
C GLU A 65 -0.57 3.71 16.87
N TYR A 66 -0.80 2.42 16.63
CA TYR A 66 -0.11 1.66 15.58
C TYR A 66 -0.48 2.13 14.17
N ASP A 67 -1.73 2.48 13.95
CA ASP A 67 -2.21 2.94 12.63
C ASP A 67 -1.62 4.29 12.25
N ASP A 68 -1.49 5.21 13.21
CA ASP A 68 -0.89 6.51 12.96
C ASP A 68 0.62 6.37 12.75
N PHE A 69 1.29 5.50 13.54
CA PHE A 69 2.69 5.15 13.32
C PHE A 69 2.93 4.56 11.93
N LEU A 70 2.15 3.55 11.54
CA LEU A 70 2.30 2.87 10.24
C LEU A 70 2.04 3.82 9.06
N TRP A 71 1.10 4.76 9.23
CA TRP A 71 0.84 5.79 8.23
C TRP A 71 1.97 6.81 8.11
N ASP A 72 2.55 7.25 9.22
CA ASP A 72 3.69 8.17 9.20
C ASP A 72 4.92 7.53 8.54
N GLU A 73 5.20 6.26 8.86
CA GLU A 73 6.27 5.49 8.23
C GLU A 73 6.01 5.29 6.72
N LEU A 74 4.77 5.00 6.33
CA LEU A 74 4.36 4.95 4.92
C LEU A 74 4.63 6.29 4.23
N LEU A 75 4.30 7.42 4.85
CA LEU A 75 4.54 8.74 4.27
C LEU A 75 6.03 9.04 4.08
N GLU A 76 6.86 8.73 5.07
CA GLU A 76 8.29 8.93 4.96
C GLU A 76 8.90 8.06 3.86
N ALA A 77 8.48 6.80 3.74
CA ALA A 77 8.93 5.92 2.67
C ALA A 77 8.38 6.29 1.28
N ALA A 78 7.16 6.85 1.21
CA ALA A 78 6.51 7.25 -0.05
C ALA A 78 7.01 8.59 -0.61
N ARG A 79 7.84 9.32 0.15
CA ARG A 79 8.36 10.63 -0.25
C ARG A 79 9.31 10.48 -1.46
N GLU A 80 9.00 11.16 -2.55
CA GLU A 80 9.88 11.21 -3.72
C GLU A 80 11.08 12.14 -3.47
N ASP A 81 12.03 12.20 -4.42
CA ASP A 81 13.28 12.96 -4.28
C ASP A 81 13.03 14.41 -3.82
N VAL A 82 13.31 14.63 -2.53
CA VAL A 82 13.16 15.89 -1.79
C VAL A 82 13.91 17.06 -2.42
N ARG A 83 14.89 16.79 -3.29
CA ARG A 83 15.64 17.84 -4.01
C ARG A 83 14.81 18.51 -5.09
N SER A 84 13.80 17.80 -5.63
CA SER A 84 12.96 18.29 -6.71
C SER A 84 11.62 18.83 -6.21
N ASP A 85 11.00 18.13 -5.25
CA ASP A 85 9.80 18.60 -4.55
C ASP A 85 9.70 17.91 -3.18
N PRO A 86 9.90 18.63 -2.05
CA PRO A 86 9.93 18.04 -0.72
C PRO A 86 8.57 17.50 -0.26
N ASN A 87 7.47 17.87 -0.93
CA ASN A 87 6.12 17.44 -0.57
C ASN A 87 5.51 16.49 -1.62
N LEU A 88 6.31 15.99 -2.56
CA LEU A 88 5.86 15.00 -3.53
C LEU A 88 5.92 13.61 -2.90
N TYR A 89 4.77 12.95 -2.84
CA TYR A 89 4.63 11.58 -2.37
C TYR A 89 4.04 10.73 -3.47
N SER A 90 4.49 9.49 -3.57
CA SER A 90 3.87 8.50 -4.44
C SER A 90 3.53 7.23 -3.70
N PHE A 91 2.34 6.73 -3.95
CA PHE A 91 1.82 5.52 -3.34
C PHE A 91 1.46 4.53 -4.44
N PHE A 92 1.60 3.25 -4.14
CA PHE A 92 1.19 2.16 -5.01
C PHE A 92 0.02 1.43 -4.35
N VAL A 93 -1.14 1.49 -4.97
CA VAL A 93 -2.37 0.87 -4.50
C VAL A 93 -2.61 -0.41 -5.29
N VAL A 94 -2.91 -1.50 -4.59
CA VAL A 94 -3.38 -2.74 -5.21
C VAL A 94 -4.90 -2.74 -5.17
N SER A 95 -5.51 -2.84 -6.34
CA SER A 95 -6.95 -2.90 -6.49
C SER A 95 -7.36 -4.22 -7.14
N GLU A 96 -8.52 -4.73 -6.75
CA GLU A 96 -9.14 -5.88 -7.36
C GLU A 96 -10.53 -5.51 -7.87
N ALA A 97 -10.77 -5.80 -9.14
CA ALA A 97 -12.08 -5.71 -9.77
C ALA A 97 -12.62 -7.11 -10.06
N GLN A 98 -13.85 -7.38 -9.64
CA GLN A 98 -14.60 -8.57 -10.02
C GLN A 98 -16.02 -8.16 -10.45
N ALA A 99 -16.37 -8.49 -11.70
CA ALA A 99 -17.62 -8.06 -12.32
C ALA A 99 -17.87 -6.53 -12.20
N ALA A 100 -18.90 -6.11 -11.45
CA ALA A 100 -19.28 -4.70 -11.29
C ALA A 100 -18.76 -4.06 -9.98
N LYS A 101 -17.89 -4.76 -9.23
CA LYS A 101 -17.30 -4.28 -7.98
C LYS A 101 -15.80 -4.12 -8.14
N SER A 102 -15.27 -3.03 -7.64
CA SER A 102 -13.84 -2.79 -7.47
C SER A 102 -13.60 -2.46 -6.01
N GLN A 103 -12.49 -2.97 -5.48
CA GLN A 103 -12.08 -2.75 -4.09
C GLN A 103 -10.56 -2.54 -4.06
N ASP A 104 -10.14 -1.55 -3.27
CA ASP A 104 -8.74 -1.34 -2.94
C ASP A 104 -8.36 -2.26 -1.78
N LEU A 105 -7.28 -3.02 -1.96
CA LEU A 105 -6.90 -4.11 -1.05
C LEU A 105 -5.64 -3.81 -0.26
N TYR A 106 -4.74 -3.00 -0.82
CA TYR A 106 -3.42 -2.76 -0.24
C TYR A 106 -2.83 -1.44 -0.73
N ILE A 107 -1.90 -0.90 0.05
CA ILE A 107 -1.12 0.29 -0.27
C ILE A 107 0.33 0.09 0.15
N SER A 108 1.29 0.58 -0.65
CA SER A 108 2.73 0.56 -0.33
C SER A 108 3.45 1.84 -0.80
N PRO A 109 4.63 2.14 -0.23
CA PRO A 109 5.45 3.26 -0.69
C PRO A 109 6.20 2.95 -1.99
N ASP A 110 6.39 1.68 -2.31
CA ASP A 110 7.17 1.23 -3.46
C ASP A 110 6.41 0.22 -4.33
N TRP A 111 6.76 0.18 -5.62
CA TRP A 111 6.15 -0.71 -6.60
C TRP A 111 6.43 -2.21 -6.33
N PRO A 112 7.69 -2.64 -6.05
CA PRO A 112 7.98 -4.05 -5.76
C PRO A 112 7.11 -4.66 -4.67
N SER A 113 6.87 -3.96 -3.57
CA SER A 113 6.02 -4.42 -2.47
C SER A 113 4.56 -4.58 -2.89
N ALA A 114 3.99 -3.61 -3.63
CA ALA A 114 2.64 -3.73 -4.18
C ALA A 114 2.52 -4.88 -5.19
N GLU A 115 3.53 -5.05 -6.05
CA GLU A 115 3.55 -6.14 -7.04
C GLU A 115 3.62 -7.51 -6.35
N ALA A 116 4.43 -7.65 -5.30
CA ALA A 116 4.51 -8.88 -4.51
C ALA A 116 3.17 -9.22 -3.86
N PHE A 117 2.49 -8.23 -3.27
CA PHE A 117 1.15 -8.40 -2.70
C PHE A 117 0.14 -8.82 -3.78
N ALA A 118 0.12 -8.14 -4.92
CA ALA A 118 -0.76 -8.47 -6.05
C ALA A 118 -0.55 -9.90 -6.57
N LYS A 119 0.71 -10.34 -6.70
CA LYS A 119 1.07 -11.71 -7.11
C LYS A 119 0.63 -12.75 -6.09
N ASN A 120 0.78 -12.47 -4.79
CA ASN A 120 0.30 -13.36 -3.73
C ASN A 120 -1.24 -13.46 -3.74
N ARG A 121 -1.93 -12.34 -3.93
CA ARG A 121 -3.40 -12.29 -4.05
C ARG A 121 -3.91 -13.14 -5.21
N ILE A 122 -3.18 -13.13 -6.32
CA ILE A 122 -3.40 -13.96 -7.50
C ILE A 122 -3.13 -15.44 -7.22
N ALA A 123 -2.01 -15.76 -6.56
CA ALA A 123 -1.64 -17.14 -6.26
C ALA A 123 -2.64 -17.82 -5.31
N SER A 124 -3.12 -17.11 -4.29
CA SER A 124 -4.13 -17.60 -3.34
C SER A 124 -5.53 -17.73 -3.94
N ALA A 125 -5.76 -17.23 -5.16
CA ALA A 125 -7.02 -17.37 -5.89
C ALA A 125 -7.12 -18.67 -6.71
N ASN A 126 -6.01 -19.40 -6.87
CA ASN A 126 -5.92 -20.64 -7.64
C ASN A 126 -6.04 -21.90 -6.77
#